data_AF-J6HL73-F1
#
_entry.id   AF-J6HL73-F1
#
_cell.length_a   1.000
_cell.length_b   1.000
_cell.length_c   1.000
_cell.angle_alpha   90.00
_cell.angle_beta   90.00
_cell.angle_gamma   90.00
#
_symmetry.space_group_name_H-M   'P 1'
#
loop_
_entity.id
_entity.type
_entity.pdbx_description
1 polymer ?
#
loop_
_entity_poly.entity_id
_entity_poly.type
_entity_poly.pdbx_seq_one_letter_code
_entity_poly.pdbx_strand_id
1 'polypeptide(L)'
;MRTLAMVSSALMVIVGTFCIANSTAAFTSVAFIVGGALLAMGVIELIVFRNVGYEGNMITKTYVVQAVIGAFLGIMFLSGQVNEDVAVTAIFAMLLMTNGLAADSSINMDIRSNSTSEKRTFLLGTAMTLLGAYMFFNKSAFNFHVMLLIGIASVLIGVDRFRIGMSLDYNKPEFLSKNEEKIERAKREEKRNTRIAIEATRRSREQRNKIKKLEEEIQKERAHRENSSRLRRNKK
;
A
#
# COMPACT_ATOMS: atom_id res chain seq x y z
N MET A 1 -5.63 -3.64 20.53
CA MET A 1 -4.51 -3.69 19.56
C MET A 1 -4.43 -2.43 18.71
N ARG A 2 -5.51 -2.03 18.02
CA ARG A 2 -5.57 -0.78 17.24
C ARG A 2 -5.18 0.48 18.03
N THR A 3 -5.78 0.64 19.21
CA THR A 3 -5.50 1.76 20.12
C THR A 3 -4.05 1.78 20.60
N LEU A 4 -3.47 0.62 20.90
CA LEU A 4 -2.10 0.49 21.36
C LEU A 4 -1.10 0.91 20.27
N ALA A 5 -1.34 0.49 19.02
CA ALA A 5 -0.55 0.94 17.87
C ALA A 5 -0.67 2.46 17.67
N MET A 6 -1.89 3.01 17.73
CA MET A 6 -2.10 4.46 17.59
C MET A 6 -1.40 5.28 18.68
N VAL A 7 -1.46 4.84 19.94
CA VAL A 7 -0.82 5.52 21.07
C VAL A 7 0.71 5.50 20.92
N SER A 8 1.26 4.37 20.51
CA SER A 8 2.68 4.22 20.19
C SER A 8 3.13 5.18 19.09
N SER A 9 2.35 5.28 18.00
CA SER A 9 2.63 6.22 16.92
C SER A 9 2.54 7.68 17.36
N ALA A 10 1.55 8.02 18.21
CA ALA A 10 1.42 9.37 18.76
C ALA A 10 2.62 9.75 19.64
N LEU A 11 3.17 8.81 20.41
CA LEU A 11 4.38 9.03 21.21
C LEU A 11 5.57 9.42 20.32
N MET A 12 5.75 8.72 19.18
CA MET A 12 6.82 9.03 18.23
C MET A 12 6.66 10.43 17.61
N VAL A 13 5.41 10.83 17.30
CA VAL A 13 5.12 12.19 16.82
C VAL A 13 5.47 13.24 17.87
N ILE A 14 5.08 13.02 19.14
CA ILE A 14 5.38 13.95 20.25
C ILE A 14 6.89 14.12 20.42
N VAL A 15 7.64 13.02 20.40
CA VAL A 15 9.10 13.04 20.50
C VAL A 15 9.73 13.77 19.32
N GLY A 16 9.22 13.54 18.10
CA GLY A 16 9.65 14.27 16.91
C GLY A 16 9.40 15.77 17.02
N THR A 17 8.22 16.18 17.47
CA THR A 17 7.90 17.60 17.71
C THR A 17 8.80 18.21 18.79
N PHE A 18 9.09 17.48 19.87
CA PHE A 18 10.02 17.91 20.90
C PHE A 18 11.43 18.13 20.34
N CYS A 19 11.92 17.25 19.46
CA CYS A 19 13.19 17.41 18.79
C CYS A 19 13.21 18.64 17.87
N ILE A 20 12.12 18.94 17.17
CA ILE A 20 12.00 20.15 16.34
C ILE A 20 12.05 21.40 17.22
N ALA A 21 11.32 21.42 18.34
CA ALA A 21 11.30 22.56 19.26
C ALA A 21 12.67 22.83 19.90
N ASN A 22 13.48 21.79 20.10
CA ASN A 22 14.81 21.87 20.68
C ASN A 22 15.92 21.68 19.63
N SER A 23 15.70 22.12 18.40
CA SER A 23 16.57 21.81 17.24
C SER A 23 18.04 22.21 17.38
N THR A 24 18.38 23.12 18.29
CA THR A 24 19.76 23.60 18.50
C THR A 24 20.53 22.78 19.52
N ALA A 25 19.87 21.87 20.25
CA ALA A 25 20.53 21.01 21.23
C ALA A 25 21.32 19.88 20.53
N ALA A 26 22.34 19.38 21.22
CA ALA A 26 23.09 18.21 20.76
C ALA A 26 22.22 16.95 20.86
N PHE A 27 22.29 16.07 19.87
CA PHE A 27 21.49 14.84 19.85
C PHE A 27 21.74 13.98 21.10
N THR A 28 22.97 13.95 21.60
CA THR A 28 23.35 13.22 22.82
C THR A 28 22.49 13.56 24.03
N SER A 29 21.97 14.79 24.13
CA SER A 29 21.11 15.22 25.24
C SER A 29 19.69 14.64 25.17
N VAL A 30 19.26 14.20 23.97
CA VAL A 30 17.89 13.73 23.70
C VAL A 30 17.88 12.29 23.18
N ALA A 31 19.05 11.69 22.98
CA ALA A 31 19.23 10.32 22.51
C ALA A 31 18.48 9.29 23.38
N PHE A 32 18.44 9.50 24.69
CA PHE A 32 17.68 8.63 25.60
C PHE A 32 16.17 8.68 25.34
N ILE A 33 15.63 9.88 25.09
CA ILE A 33 14.20 10.09 24.84
C ILE A 33 13.82 9.48 23.48
N VAL A 34 14.62 9.75 22.44
CA VAL A 34 14.40 9.24 21.09
C VAL A 34 14.59 7.71 21.04
N GLY A 35 15.64 7.20 21.67
CA GLY A 35 15.90 5.76 21.77
C GLY A 35 14.82 5.02 22.55
N GLY A 36 14.36 5.59 23.66
CA GLY A 36 13.25 5.04 24.44
C GLY A 36 11.93 5.00 23.65
N ALA A 37 11.64 6.06 22.91
CA ALA A 37 10.47 6.13 22.03
C ALA A 37 10.53 5.09 20.91
N LEU A 38 11.67 4.96 20.23
CA LEU A 38 11.90 3.96 19.18
C LEU A 38 11.77 2.53 19.71
N LEU A 39 12.34 2.27 20.89
CA LEU A 39 12.25 0.96 21.54
C LEU A 39 10.81 0.62 21.91
N ALA A 40 10.12 1.53 22.60
CA ALA A 40 8.74 1.35 22.99
C ALA A 40 7.85 1.12 21.75
N MET A 41 8.06 1.91 20.70
CA MET A 41 7.32 1.80 19.46
C MET A 41 7.54 0.43 18.78
N GLY A 42 8.81 0.03 18.61
CA GLY A 42 9.16 -1.26 18.01
C GLY A 42 8.60 -2.44 18.79
N VAL A 43 8.73 -2.45 20.12
CA VAL A 43 8.19 -3.52 20.97
C VAL A 43 6.66 -3.58 20.91
N ILE A 44 5.99 -2.43 20.99
CA ILE A 44 4.53 -2.38 20.90
C ILE A 44 4.06 -2.89 19.54
N GLU A 45 4.71 -2.49 18.45
CA GLU A 45 4.39 -2.97 17.11
C GLU A 45 4.56 -4.49 16.99
N LEU A 46 5.65 -5.04 17.53
CA LEU A 46 5.86 -6.50 17.56
C LEU A 46 4.76 -7.23 18.33
N ILE A 47 4.32 -6.70 19.48
CA ILE A 47 3.20 -7.25 20.26
C ILE A 47 1.89 -7.16 19.46
N VAL A 48 1.67 -6.01 18.79
CA VAL A 48 0.50 -5.79 17.93
C VAL A 48 0.46 -6.81 16.80
N PHE A 49 1.56 -6.99 16.08
CA PHE A 49 1.64 -7.96 14.99
C PHE A 49 1.49 -9.40 15.45
N ARG A 50 2.10 -9.77 16.60
CA ARG A 50 1.98 -11.14 17.14
C ARG A 50 0.53 -11.49 17.50
N ASN A 51 -0.21 -10.56 18.10
CA ASN A 51 -1.57 -10.82 18.56
C ASN A 51 -2.64 -10.74 17.46
N VAL A 52 -2.32 -10.14 16.31
CA VAL A 52 -3.28 -9.99 15.19
C VAL A 52 -3.17 -11.14 14.18
N GLY A 53 -2.09 -11.93 14.19
CA GLY A 53 -2.05 -13.23 13.49
C GLY A 53 -2.25 -13.14 11.97
N TYR A 54 -1.43 -12.36 11.28
CA TYR A 54 -1.49 -12.26 9.81
C TYR A 54 -0.67 -13.38 9.15
N GLU A 55 -1.26 -14.57 9.04
CA GLU A 55 -0.72 -15.61 8.15
C GLU A 55 -1.05 -15.27 6.70
N GLY A 56 -0.11 -14.66 5.98
CA GLY A 56 -0.09 -14.75 4.51
C GLY A 56 0.18 -13.49 3.69
N ASN A 57 0.30 -12.29 4.29
CA ASN A 57 0.49 -11.06 3.51
C ASN A 57 1.95 -10.55 3.56
N MET A 58 2.56 -10.34 2.38
CA MET A 58 3.97 -9.91 2.24
C MET A 58 4.20 -8.51 2.82
N ILE A 59 3.19 -7.65 2.75
CA ILE A 59 3.16 -6.31 3.35
C ILE A 59 3.37 -6.38 4.87
N THR A 60 2.75 -7.36 5.55
CA THR A 60 2.89 -7.52 7.01
C THR A 60 4.30 -7.93 7.42
N LYS A 61 5.00 -8.71 6.58
CA LYS A 61 6.40 -9.11 6.85
C LYS A 61 7.34 -7.91 6.84
N THR A 62 7.18 -6.99 5.90
CA THR A 62 8.02 -5.78 5.81
C THR A 62 7.88 -4.91 7.05
N TYR A 63 6.65 -4.74 7.57
CA TYR A 63 6.42 -3.93 8.78
C TYR A 63 6.97 -4.58 10.06
N VAL A 64 6.91 -5.91 10.18
CA VAL A 64 7.54 -6.63 11.30
C VAL A 64 9.05 -6.43 11.29
N VAL A 65 9.69 -6.54 10.12
CA VAL A 65 11.14 -6.29 10.00
C VAL A 65 11.49 -4.87 10.44
N GLN A 66 10.69 -3.88 10.03
CA GLN A 66 10.92 -2.49 10.45
C GLN A 66 10.71 -2.28 11.96
N ALA A 67 9.76 -2.99 12.58
CA ALA A 67 9.56 -2.93 14.03
C ALA A 67 10.76 -3.54 14.79
N VAL A 68 11.34 -4.63 14.29
CA VAL A 68 12.59 -5.20 14.83
C VAL A 68 13.75 -4.21 14.69
N ILE A 69 13.91 -3.61 13.50
CA ILE A 69 14.96 -2.61 13.26
C ILE A 69 14.77 -1.42 14.22
N GLY A 70 13.55 -0.90 14.36
CA GLY A 70 13.24 0.20 15.27
C GLY A 70 13.55 -0.12 16.73
N ALA A 71 13.20 -1.33 17.19
CA ALA A 71 13.54 -1.79 18.53
C ALA A 71 15.06 -1.88 18.74
N PHE A 72 15.79 -2.45 17.79
CA PHE A 72 17.24 -2.56 17.87
C PHE A 72 17.93 -1.19 17.87
N LEU A 73 17.49 -0.27 17.01
CA LEU A 73 17.97 1.11 16.99
C LEU A 73 17.70 1.83 18.32
N GLY A 74 16.53 1.59 18.92
CA GLY A 74 16.22 2.09 20.26
C GLY A 74 17.23 1.64 21.30
N ILE A 75 17.58 0.35 21.32
CA ILE A 75 18.63 -0.20 22.21
C ILE A 75 19.99 0.43 21.91
N MET A 76 20.37 0.59 20.64
CA MET A 76 21.65 1.19 20.26
C MET A 76 21.79 2.63 20.77
N PHE A 77 20.73 3.45 20.64
CA PHE A 77 20.72 4.82 21.14
C PHE A 77 20.74 4.87 22.67
N LEU A 78 19.96 4.02 23.34
CA LEU A 78 19.94 3.93 24.81
C LEU A 78 21.28 3.45 25.39
N SER A 79 22.00 2.61 24.66
CA SER A 79 23.31 2.10 25.05
C SER A 79 24.45 3.08 24.76
N GLY A 80 24.16 4.23 24.14
CA GLY A 80 25.17 5.21 23.74
C GLY A 80 26.16 4.70 22.69
N GLN A 81 25.82 3.66 21.93
CA GLN A 81 26.68 3.13 20.86
C GLN A 81 26.69 4.04 19.63
N VAL A 82 25.67 4.89 19.49
CA VAL A 82 25.52 5.82 18.37
C VAL A 82 25.28 7.23 18.94
N ASN A 83 26.36 7.99 19.08
CA ASN A 83 26.33 9.35 19.63
C ASN A 83 26.80 10.40 18.64
N GLU A 84 27.43 10.00 17.53
CA GLU A 84 27.92 10.92 16.52
C GLU A 84 26.80 11.36 15.59
N ASP A 85 26.62 12.68 15.47
CA ASP A 85 25.61 13.31 14.62
C ASP A 85 25.55 12.77 13.19
N VAL A 86 26.71 12.43 12.60
CA VAL A 86 26.79 11.85 11.25
C VAL A 86 26.16 10.46 11.20
N ALA A 87 26.51 9.60 12.16
CA ALA A 87 25.98 8.24 12.24
C ALA A 87 24.48 8.25 12.54
N VAL A 88 24.05 9.10 13.48
CA VAL A 88 22.63 9.27 13.83
C VAL A 88 21.83 9.72 12.61
N THR A 89 22.31 10.73 11.89
CA THR A 89 21.65 11.25 10.68
C THR A 89 21.55 10.17 9.60
N ALA A 90 22.62 9.40 9.37
CA ALA A 90 22.63 8.33 8.38
C ALA A 90 21.65 7.19 8.75
N ILE A 91 21.55 6.83 10.02
CA ILE A 91 20.61 5.81 10.50
C ILE A 91 19.17 6.26 10.28
N PHE A 92 18.83 7.49 10.67
CA PHE A 92 17.49 8.03 10.44
C PHE A 92 17.20 8.17 8.94
N ALA A 93 18.17 8.55 8.13
CA ALA A 93 18.04 8.61 6.67
C ALA A 93 17.68 7.23 6.08
N MET A 94 18.43 6.18 6.43
CA MET A 94 18.14 4.80 6.00
C MET A 94 16.77 4.33 6.48
N LEU A 95 16.43 4.61 7.74
CA LEU A 95 15.14 4.23 8.32
C LEU A 95 13.98 4.92 7.57
N LEU A 96 14.13 6.21 7.24
CA LEU A 96 13.12 6.96 6.50
C LEU A 96 12.94 6.43 5.07
N MET A 97 14.05 6.17 4.37
CA MET A 97 14.00 5.65 3.00
C MET A 97 13.41 4.24 2.94
N THR A 98 13.78 3.36 3.87
CA THR A 98 13.23 2.00 3.92
C THR A 98 11.75 1.99 4.26
N ASN A 99 11.30 2.89 5.15
CA ASN A 99 9.87 3.09 5.41
C ASN A 99 9.13 3.67 4.19
N GLY A 100 9.70 4.67 3.53
CA GLY A 100 9.10 5.31 2.35
C GLY A 100 8.93 4.35 1.18
N LEU A 101 9.98 3.58 0.85
CA LEU A 101 9.93 2.56 -0.21
C LEU A 101 8.98 1.42 0.13
N ALA A 102 8.87 1.02 1.40
CA ALA A 102 7.88 0.03 1.83
C ALA A 102 6.44 0.55 1.66
N ALA A 103 6.19 1.82 1.98
CA ALA A 103 4.89 2.45 1.77
C ALA A 103 4.53 2.52 0.27
N ASP A 104 5.48 2.90 -0.59
CA ASP A 104 5.25 3.00 -2.04
C ASP A 104 5.06 1.63 -2.71
N SER A 105 5.85 0.62 -2.31
CA SER A 105 5.73 -0.75 -2.84
C SER A 105 4.48 -1.50 -2.37
N SER A 106 3.83 -1.02 -1.30
CA SER A 106 2.57 -1.61 -0.80
C SER A 106 1.36 -1.27 -1.66
N ILE A 107 1.49 -0.32 -2.60
CA ILE A 107 0.42 0.16 -3.47
C ILE A 107 0.57 -0.44 -4.87
N ASN A 108 -0.55 -0.83 -5.49
CA ASN A 108 -0.56 -1.18 -6.91
C ASN A 108 -0.28 0.09 -7.74
N MET A 109 0.83 0.14 -8.48
CA MET A 109 1.35 1.33 -9.21
C MET A 109 0.45 1.90 -10.33
N ASP A 110 -0.84 1.57 -10.37
CA ASP A 110 -1.80 2.19 -11.27
C ASP A 110 -2.39 3.48 -10.66
N ILE A 111 -1.59 4.56 -10.72
CA ILE A 111 -1.88 5.89 -10.15
C ILE A 111 -3.23 6.48 -10.62
N ARG A 112 -3.77 6.00 -11.75
CA ARG A 112 -5.01 6.52 -12.36
C ARG A 112 -6.29 5.90 -11.77
N SER A 113 -6.22 4.67 -11.23
CA SER A 113 -7.36 3.98 -10.60
C SER A 113 -7.34 4.04 -9.06
N ASN A 114 -6.26 4.54 -8.48
CA ASN A 114 -6.01 4.58 -7.04
C ASN A 114 -6.99 5.50 -6.26
N SER A 115 -7.43 5.01 -5.11
CA SER A 115 -8.24 5.74 -4.13
C SER A 115 -7.46 6.93 -3.55
N THR A 116 -8.17 7.96 -3.07
CA THR A 116 -7.58 9.13 -2.39
C THR A 116 -6.69 8.73 -1.21
N SER A 117 -7.02 7.64 -0.52
CA SER A 117 -6.20 7.12 0.58
C SER A 117 -4.86 6.55 0.09
N GLU A 118 -4.87 5.81 -1.01
CA GLU A 118 -3.65 5.21 -1.58
C GLU A 118 -2.75 6.29 -2.20
N LYS A 119 -3.32 7.33 -2.81
CA LYS A 119 -2.56 8.51 -3.26
C LYS A 119 -1.86 9.24 -2.12
N ARG A 120 -2.51 9.35 -0.95
CA ARG A 120 -1.88 9.93 0.25
C ARG A 120 -0.74 9.05 0.77
N THR A 121 -0.89 7.73 0.71
CA THR A 121 0.17 6.79 1.10
C THR A 121 1.39 6.91 0.21
N PHE A 122 1.17 6.98 -1.10
CA PHE A 122 2.23 7.17 -2.07
C PHE A 122 2.94 8.52 -1.89
N LEU A 123 2.18 9.60 -1.71
CA LEU A 123 2.77 10.93 -1.48
C LEU A 123 3.62 10.96 -0.22
N LEU A 124 3.16 10.32 0.85
CA LEU A 124 3.89 10.22 2.11
C LEU A 124 5.14 9.36 1.96
N GLY A 125 5.07 8.21 1.29
CA GLY A 125 6.21 7.33 1.03
C GLY A 125 7.29 8.00 0.18
N THR A 126 6.87 8.72 -0.87
CA THR A 126 7.76 9.54 -1.69
C THR A 126 8.42 10.66 -0.88
N ALA A 127 7.65 11.37 -0.03
CA ALA A 127 8.20 12.44 0.82
C ALA A 127 9.24 11.90 1.83
N MET A 128 8.96 10.75 2.45
CA MET A 128 9.92 10.06 3.34
C MET A 128 11.19 9.64 2.60
N THR A 129 11.05 9.10 1.38
CA THR A 129 12.21 8.69 0.58
C THR A 129 13.08 9.89 0.19
N LEU A 130 12.47 10.99 -0.25
CA LEU A 130 13.19 12.22 -0.62
C LEU A 130 13.87 12.88 0.59
N LEU A 131 13.18 12.97 1.73
CA LEU A 131 13.79 13.53 2.93
C LEU A 131 14.95 12.67 3.44
N GLY A 132 14.81 11.34 3.40
CA GLY A 132 15.89 10.43 3.78
C GLY A 132 17.10 10.58 2.85
N ALA A 133 16.88 10.69 1.53
CA ALA A 133 17.95 10.98 0.58
C ALA A 133 18.61 12.34 0.88
N TYR A 134 17.83 13.38 1.21
CA TYR A 134 18.34 14.69 1.59
C TYR A 134 19.24 14.62 2.84
N MET A 135 18.86 13.85 3.87
CA MET A 135 19.60 13.74 5.13
C MET A 135 21.04 13.24 4.93
N PHE A 136 21.29 12.37 3.95
CA PHE A 136 22.66 11.94 3.60
C PHE A 136 23.54 13.08 3.10
N PHE A 137 22.97 13.99 2.31
CA PHE A 137 23.68 15.12 1.73
C PHE A 137 23.60 16.39 2.58
N ASN A 138 23.04 16.32 3.80
CA ASN A 138 22.78 17.50 4.62
C ASN A 138 24.04 18.38 4.81
N LYS A 139 25.20 17.77 5.09
CA LYS A 139 26.48 18.51 5.23
C LYS A 139 26.92 19.26 3.96
N SER A 140 26.54 18.79 2.78
CA SER A 140 26.91 19.38 1.49
C SER A 140 25.83 20.30 0.91
N ALA A 141 24.59 20.20 1.39
CA ALA A 141 23.45 20.96 0.91
C ALA A 141 23.19 22.19 1.78
N PHE A 142 22.12 22.18 2.58
CA PHE A 142 21.71 23.33 3.41
C PHE A 142 22.22 23.28 4.85
N ASN A 143 22.86 22.19 5.27
CA ASN A 143 23.48 22.01 6.59
C ASN A 143 22.54 22.36 7.76
N PHE A 144 21.31 21.82 7.71
CA PHE A 144 20.36 21.98 8.81
C PHE A 144 20.85 21.25 10.06
N HIS A 145 20.43 21.75 11.23
CA HIS A 145 20.70 21.07 12.49
C HIS A 145 20.17 19.64 12.49
N VAL A 146 21.02 18.71 12.93
CA VAL A 146 20.76 17.26 12.96
C VAL A 146 19.48 16.94 13.73
N MET A 147 19.27 17.62 14.85
CA MET A 147 18.10 17.43 15.71
C MET A 147 16.79 17.87 15.03
N LEU A 148 16.82 18.90 14.18
CA LEU A 148 15.67 19.29 13.36
C LEU A 148 15.30 18.19 12.37
N LEU A 149 16.29 17.62 11.68
CA LEU A 149 16.07 16.55 10.70
C LEU A 149 15.54 15.28 11.35
N ILE A 150 16.13 14.88 12.48
CA ILE A 150 15.65 13.74 13.27
C ILE A 150 14.23 13.98 13.76
N GLY A 151 13.90 15.21 14.17
CA GLY A 151 12.56 15.58 14.59
C GLY A 151 11.53 15.42 13.47
N ILE A 152 11.80 15.97 12.28
CA ILE A 152 10.93 15.83 11.10
C ILE A 152 10.81 14.35 10.70
N ALA A 153 11.93 13.63 10.65
CA ALA A 153 11.97 12.21 10.36
C ALA A 153 11.08 11.41 11.33
N SER A 154 11.19 11.69 12.63
CA SER A 154 10.41 11.02 13.68
C SER A 154 8.91 11.29 13.56
N VAL A 155 8.52 12.53 13.24
CA VAL A 155 7.12 12.87 12.96
C VAL A 155 6.59 12.08 11.76
N LEU A 156 7.33 12.04 10.65
CA LEU A 156 6.90 11.31 9.45
C LEU A 156 6.77 9.81 9.71
N ILE A 157 7.72 9.21 10.43
CA ILE A 157 7.64 7.80 10.85
C ILE A 157 6.38 7.60 11.70
N GLY A 158 6.14 8.45 12.70
CA GLY A 158 4.96 8.37 13.55
C GLY A 158 3.65 8.47 12.76
N VAL A 159 3.55 9.37 11.78
CA VAL A 159 2.34 9.52 10.95
C VAL A 159 2.11 8.28 10.06
N ASP A 160 3.17 7.73 9.46
CA ASP A 160 3.05 6.52 8.65
C ASP A 160 2.56 5.33 9.49
N ARG A 161 3.16 5.13 10.67
CA ARG A 161 2.74 4.09 11.64
C ARG A 161 1.33 4.31 12.14
N PHE A 162 0.93 5.55 12.38
CA PHE A 162 -0.43 5.88 12.79
C PHE A 162 -1.45 5.47 11.72
N ARG A 163 -1.15 5.73 10.43
CA ARG A 163 -2.01 5.30 9.33
C ARG A 163 -2.14 3.78 9.27
N ILE A 164 -1.03 3.05 9.42
CA ILE A 164 -1.03 1.58 9.47
C ILE A 164 -1.89 1.07 10.63
N GLY A 165 -1.74 1.70 11.81
CA GLY A 165 -2.57 1.43 12.98
C GLY A 165 -4.06 1.68 12.73
N MET A 166 -4.43 2.71 11.95
CA MET A 166 -5.82 2.94 11.56
C MET A 166 -6.36 1.91 10.59
N SER A 167 -5.55 1.45 9.64
CA SER A 167 -5.91 0.42 8.66
C SER A 167 -5.97 -1.00 9.23
N LEU A 168 -5.61 -1.18 10.50
CA LEU A 168 -5.65 -2.48 11.17
C LEU A 168 -7.11 -2.86 11.50
N ASP A 169 -7.77 -3.53 10.55
CA ASP A 169 -9.10 -4.11 10.75
C ASP A 169 -9.01 -5.39 11.58
N TYR A 170 -9.81 -5.43 12.65
CA TYR A 170 -9.86 -6.53 13.59
C TYR A 170 -10.64 -7.71 12.99
N ASN A 171 -9.94 -8.65 12.35
CA ASN A 171 -10.55 -9.93 12.01
C ASN A 171 -10.66 -10.75 13.31
N LYS A 172 -11.89 -11.03 13.75
CA LYS A 172 -12.16 -11.96 14.85
C LYS A 172 -11.50 -13.32 14.56
N PRO A 173 -11.12 -14.08 15.62
CA PRO A 173 -10.40 -15.34 15.48
C PRO A 173 -11.12 -16.32 14.54
N GLU A 174 -10.30 -16.95 13.71
CA GLU A 174 -10.55 -17.74 12.48
C GLU A 174 -11.47 -18.98 12.63
N PHE A 175 -12.01 -19.23 13.82
CA PHE A 175 -12.89 -20.37 14.07
C PHE A 175 -14.31 -20.20 13.52
N LEU A 176 -14.76 -18.95 13.26
CA LEU A 176 -16.07 -18.67 12.66
C LEU A 176 -15.99 -18.31 11.15
N SER A 177 -14.87 -17.76 10.67
CA SER A 177 -14.75 -17.23 9.31
C SER A 177 -14.54 -18.28 8.22
N LYS A 178 -14.06 -19.49 8.56
CA LYS A 178 -13.74 -20.53 7.56
C LYS A 178 -14.95 -20.99 6.75
N ASN A 179 -16.16 -20.90 7.31
CA ASN A 179 -17.40 -21.25 6.62
C ASN A 179 -18.00 -20.06 5.88
N GLU A 180 -17.97 -18.86 6.46
CA GLU A 180 -18.42 -17.63 5.78
C GLU A 180 -17.54 -17.26 4.59
N GLU A 181 -16.22 -17.39 4.71
CA GLU A 181 -15.28 -17.13 3.61
C GLU A 181 -15.39 -18.19 2.50
N LYS A 182 -15.67 -19.45 2.82
CA LYS A 182 -16.00 -20.48 1.81
C LYS A 182 -17.31 -20.16 1.08
N ILE A 183 -18.33 -19.67 1.79
CA ILE A 183 -19.61 -19.25 1.19
C ILE A 183 -19.42 -17.98 0.34
N GLU A 184 -18.58 -17.05 0.77
CA GLU A 184 -18.33 -15.81 0.03
C GLU A 184 -17.46 -16.04 -1.21
N ARG A 185 -16.41 -16.89 -1.11
CA ARG A 185 -15.64 -17.35 -2.27
C ARG A 185 -16.52 -18.12 -3.25
N ALA A 186 -17.40 -19.01 -2.78
CA ALA A 186 -18.37 -19.71 -3.62
C ALA A 186 -19.35 -18.74 -4.31
N LYS A 187 -19.90 -17.73 -3.60
CA LYS A 187 -20.76 -16.69 -4.18
C LYS A 187 -20.04 -15.81 -5.20
N ARG A 188 -18.75 -15.51 -5.00
CA ARG A 188 -17.95 -14.75 -5.99
C ARG A 188 -17.66 -15.59 -7.24
N GLU A 189 -17.37 -16.88 -7.08
CA GLU A 189 -17.21 -17.80 -8.21
C GLU A 189 -18.51 -17.99 -8.99
N GLU A 190 -19.66 -18.11 -8.32
CA GLU A 190 -20.98 -18.17 -8.95
C GLU A 190 -21.29 -16.89 -9.75
N LYS A 191 -21.05 -15.70 -9.16
CA LYS A 191 -21.21 -14.41 -9.86
C LYS A 191 -20.28 -14.27 -11.06
N ARG A 192 -19.09 -14.89 -11.03
CA ARG A 192 -18.16 -14.88 -12.17
C ARG A 192 -18.62 -15.82 -13.28
N ASN A 193 -19.06 -17.03 -12.92
CA ASN A 193 -19.56 -18.02 -13.87
C ASN A 193 -20.86 -17.54 -14.55
N THR A 194 -21.76 -16.90 -13.80
CA THR A 194 -22.98 -16.30 -14.39
C THR A 194 -22.66 -15.15 -15.34
N ARG A 195 -21.69 -14.28 -15.05
CA ARG A 195 -21.24 -13.23 -15.99
C ARG A 195 -20.65 -13.82 -17.27
N ILE A 196 -19.82 -14.86 -17.16
CA ILE A 196 -19.25 -15.56 -18.32
C ILE A 196 -20.36 -16.21 -19.16
N ALA A 197 -21.35 -16.84 -18.53
CA ALA A 197 -22.48 -17.44 -19.22
C ALA A 197 -23.38 -16.39 -19.93
N ILE A 198 -23.61 -15.24 -19.30
CA ILE A 198 -24.34 -14.13 -19.92
C ILE A 198 -23.58 -13.58 -21.13
N GLU A 199 -22.27 -13.40 -21.02
CA GLU A 199 -21.44 -12.92 -22.13
C GLU A 199 -21.38 -13.93 -23.27
N ALA A 200 -21.25 -15.23 -22.97
CA ALA A 200 -21.33 -16.30 -23.96
C ALA A 200 -22.70 -16.33 -24.68
N THR A 201 -23.78 -16.14 -23.93
CA THR A 201 -25.14 -16.06 -24.50
C THR A 201 -25.29 -14.85 -25.41
N ARG A 202 -24.72 -13.70 -25.04
CA ARG A 202 -24.71 -12.48 -25.86
C ARG A 202 -23.95 -12.67 -27.16
N ARG A 203 -22.73 -13.23 -27.10
CA ARG A 203 -21.92 -13.55 -28.29
C ARG A 203 -22.63 -14.55 -29.22
N SER A 204 -23.31 -15.56 -28.66
CA SER A 204 -24.10 -16.52 -29.44
C SER A 204 -25.29 -15.85 -30.16
N ARG A 205 -25.99 -14.92 -29.50
CA ARG A 205 -27.08 -14.15 -30.12
C ARG A 205 -26.57 -13.24 -31.24
N GLU A 206 -25.43 -12.59 -31.05
CA GLU A 206 -24.80 -11.74 -32.08
C GLU A 206 -24.39 -12.55 -33.31
N GLN A 207 -23.84 -13.76 -33.12
CA GLN A 207 -23.52 -14.68 -34.22
C GLN A 207 -24.79 -15.16 -34.96
N ARG A 208 -25.85 -15.56 -34.23
CA ARG A 208 -27.13 -15.94 -34.84
C ARG A 208 -27.74 -14.80 -35.66
N ASN A 209 -27.66 -13.56 -35.17
CA ASN A 209 -28.15 -12.40 -35.91
C ASN A 209 -27.34 -12.11 -37.18
N LYS A 210 -26.01 -12.34 -37.15
CA LYS A 210 -25.17 -12.24 -38.36
C LYS A 210 -25.52 -13.33 -39.38
N ILE A 211 -25.71 -14.57 -38.93
CA ILE A 211 -26.10 -15.69 -39.80
C ILE A 211 -27.46 -15.40 -40.46
N LYS A 212 -28.44 -14.93 -39.69
CA LYS A 212 -29.77 -14.60 -40.21
C LYS A 212 -29.72 -13.50 -41.28
N LYS A 213 -28.91 -12.45 -41.09
CA LYS A 213 -28.72 -11.40 -42.10
C LYS A 213 -28.09 -11.93 -43.39
N LEU A 214 -27.10 -12.81 -43.28
CA LEU A 214 -26.47 -13.46 -44.43
C LEU A 214 -27.45 -14.37 -45.17
N GLU A 215 -28.30 -15.11 -44.46
CA GLU A 215 -29.36 -15.93 -45.09
C GLU A 215 -30.39 -15.08 -45.84
N GLU A 216 -30.80 -13.94 -45.26
CA GLU A 216 -31.71 -12.99 -45.91
C GLU A 216 -31.08 -12.37 -47.18
N GLU A 217 -29.77 -12.06 -47.16
CA GLU A 217 -29.04 -11.59 -48.34
C GLU A 217 -28.94 -12.66 -49.42
N ILE A 218 -28.62 -13.91 -49.05
CA ILE A 218 -28.57 -15.05 -49.99
C ILE A 218 -29.95 -15.30 -50.61
N GLN A 219 -31.03 -15.21 -49.84
CA GLN A 219 -32.39 -15.37 -50.38
C GLN A 219 -32.75 -14.24 -51.35
N LYS A 220 -32.41 -12.98 -51.03
CA LYS A 220 -32.60 -11.86 -51.96
C LYS A 220 -31.80 -12.03 -53.24
N GLU A 221 -30.56 -12.49 -53.15
CA GLU A 221 -29.72 -12.73 -54.32
C GLU A 221 -30.25 -13.88 -55.19
N ARG A 222 -30.71 -14.98 -54.56
CA ARG A 222 -31.38 -16.10 -55.27
C ARG A 222 -32.66 -15.65 -55.96
N ALA A 223 -33.51 -14.88 -55.28
CA ALA A 223 -34.73 -14.31 -55.86
C ALA A 223 -34.39 -13.40 -57.06
N HIS A 224 -33.32 -12.60 -56.97
CA HIS A 224 -32.88 -11.74 -58.07
C HIS A 224 -32.32 -12.54 -59.27
N ARG A 225 -31.65 -13.68 -59.02
CA ARG A 225 -31.19 -14.61 -60.07
C ARG A 225 -32.35 -15.37 -60.73
N GLU A 226 -33.36 -15.76 -59.97
CA GLU A 226 -34.56 -16.39 -60.52
C GLU A 226 -35.40 -15.39 -61.34
N ASN A 227 -35.51 -14.15 -60.89
CA ASN A 227 -36.25 -13.13 -61.63
C ASN A 227 -35.54 -12.74 -62.95
N SER A 228 -34.22 -12.62 -62.93
CA SER A 228 -33.41 -12.35 -64.13
C SER A 228 -33.38 -13.52 -65.14
N SER A 229 -33.44 -14.77 -64.67
CA SER A 229 -33.58 -15.94 -65.54
C SER A 229 -34.99 -16.10 -66.13
N ARG A 230 -36.04 -15.74 -65.38
CA ARG A 230 -37.42 -15.65 -65.91
C ARG A 230 -37.57 -14.57 -66.99
N LEU A 231 -36.97 -13.39 -66.79
CA LEU A 231 -36.96 -12.32 -67.80
C LEU A 231 -36.26 -12.74 -69.11
N ARG A 232 -35.25 -13.61 -69.04
CA ARG A 232 -34.57 -14.17 -70.23
C ARG A 232 -35.40 -15.23 -70.95
N ARG A 233 -36.28 -15.95 -70.25
CA ARG A 233 -37.18 -16.95 -70.86
C ARG A 233 -38.38 -16.31 -71.59
N ASN A 234 -38.88 -15.16 -71.13
CA ASN A 234 -39.98 -14.42 -71.78
C ASN A 234 -39.56 -13.62 -73.03
N LYS A 235 -38.29 -13.65 -73.42
CA LYS A 235 -37.74 -12.95 -74.60
C LYS A 235 -37.44 -13.87 -75.80
N LYS A 236 -37.84 -15.15 -75.73
CA LYS A 236 -37.89 -16.09 -76.86
C LYS A 236 -39.34 -16.38 -77.18
#